data_AF-A0A1Y1JY65-F1
#
_entry.id   AF-A0A1Y1JY65-F1
#
_cell.length_a   1.000
_cell.length_b   1.000
_cell.length_c   1.000
_cell.angle_alpha   90.00
_cell.angle_beta   90.00
_cell.angle_gamma   90.00
#
_symmetry.space_group_name_H-M   'P 1'
#
loop_
_entity.id
_entity.type
_entity.pdbx_description
1 polymer ?
#
loop_
_entity_poly.entity_id
_entity_poly.type
_entity_poly.pdbx_seq_one_letter_code
_entity_poly.pdbx_strand_id
1 'polypeptide(L)'
;LAKRTVIAIAEYKPPHKLTLPQLRVGLHDMNIFQDVVCKNKIPTEAEAKFQHYAEELTAAAITQTYHYMIKSGLAYSLLTTGEAIVFLKVDWRVPEVLYYHLAEPGPEVEAHGQFRSCTAVAQYL
;
A
#
# COMPACT_ATOMS: atom_id res chain seq x y z
N LEU A 1 35.87 -0.73 -4.53
CA LEU A 1 34.57 -1.45 -4.47
C LEU A 1 33.47 -0.46 -4.78
N ALA A 2 32.64 -0.71 -5.79
CA ALA A 2 31.54 0.20 -6.15
C ALA A 2 30.50 0.26 -5.02
N LYS A 3 30.09 1.47 -4.62
CA LYS A 3 29.04 1.68 -3.62
C LYS A 3 27.70 1.27 -4.23
N ARG A 4 27.01 0.30 -3.62
CA ARG A 4 25.64 -0.09 -4.00
C ARG A 4 24.68 0.92 -3.42
N THR A 5 23.71 1.36 -4.22
CA THR A 5 22.64 2.29 -3.80
C THR A 5 21.30 1.59 -3.96
N VAL A 6 20.45 1.69 -2.95
CA VAL A 6 19.06 1.21 -3.02
C VAL A 6 18.28 2.19 -3.89
N ILE A 7 17.52 1.69 -4.86
CA ILE A 7 16.72 2.52 -5.78
C ILE A 7 15.23 2.48 -5.46
N ALA A 8 14.76 1.41 -4.83
CA ALA A 8 13.37 1.23 -4.44
C ALA A 8 13.26 0.12 -3.40
N ILE A 9 12.15 0.12 -2.67
CA ILE A 9 11.68 -0.99 -1.85
C ILE A 9 10.40 -1.54 -2.47
N ALA A 10 10.35 -2.86 -2.58
CA ALA A 10 9.19 -3.59 -3.05
C ALA A 10 8.81 -4.59 -1.96
N GLU A 11 7.84 -4.22 -1.11
CA GLU A 11 7.30 -5.13 -0.09
C GLU A 11 6.29 -6.07 -0.77
N TYR A 12 6.41 -7.36 -0.50
CA TYR A 12 5.43 -8.35 -0.96
C TYR A 12 4.63 -8.90 0.21
N LYS A 13 3.30 -8.87 0.08
CA LYS A 13 2.38 -9.56 1.00
C LYS A 13 1.56 -10.57 0.20
N PRO A 14 1.57 -11.87 0.55
CA PRO A 14 0.74 -12.84 -0.15
C PRO A 14 -0.75 -12.43 -0.15
N PRO A 15 -1.50 -12.70 -1.22
CA PRO A 15 -2.88 -12.22 -1.38
C PRO A 15 -3.84 -12.79 -0.32
N HIS A 16 -3.53 -13.96 0.25
CA HIS A 16 -4.30 -14.54 1.37
C HIS A 16 -4.03 -13.88 2.73
N LYS A 17 -3.00 -13.02 2.85
CA LYS A 17 -2.68 -12.26 4.06
C LYS A 17 -3.16 -10.80 3.99
N LEU A 18 -3.22 -10.25 2.78
CA LEU A 18 -3.73 -8.92 2.50
C LEU A 18 -4.43 -8.98 1.14
N THR A 19 -5.75 -9.02 1.17
CA THR A 19 -6.58 -9.20 -0.02
C THR A 19 -6.87 -7.86 -0.68
N LEU A 20 -7.25 -7.87 -1.96
CA LEU A 20 -7.65 -6.66 -2.67
C LEU A 20 -8.86 -5.93 -2.03
N PRO A 21 -9.94 -6.61 -1.57
CA PRO A 21 -11.00 -5.95 -0.81
C PRO A 21 -10.52 -5.29 0.48
N GLN A 22 -9.57 -5.90 1.20
CA GLN A 22 -8.95 -5.29 2.38
C GLN A 22 -8.13 -4.05 2.00
N LEU A 23 -7.37 -4.07 0.91
CA LEU A 23 -6.66 -2.88 0.42
C LEU A 23 -7.62 -1.75 0.06
N ARG A 24 -8.71 -2.03 -0.67
CA ARG A 24 -9.69 -1.01 -1.07
C ARG A 24 -10.36 -0.33 0.13
N VAL A 25 -10.62 -1.07 1.19
CA VAL A 25 -11.25 -0.54 2.41
C VAL A 25 -10.23 0.07 3.38
N GLY A 26 -9.05 -0.55 3.50
CA GLY A 26 -8.01 -0.12 4.44
C GLY A 26 -7.14 1.02 3.93
N LEU A 27 -7.13 1.31 2.62
CA LEU A 27 -6.48 2.48 2.06
C LEU A 27 -7.46 3.63 1.92
N HIS A 28 -7.34 4.62 2.81
CA HIS A 28 -8.00 5.91 2.72
C HIS A 28 -7.21 6.95 3.51
N ASP A 29 -7.58 8.22 3.38
CA ASP A 29 -7.03 9.29 4.20
C ASP A 29 -7.30 9.01 5.68
N MET A 30 -6.24 8.90 6.48
CA MET A 30 -6.32 8.62 7.91
C MET A 30 -5.04 9.03 8.64
N ASN A 31 -5.14 9.22 9.96
CA ASN A 31 -4.00 9.27 10.85
C ASN A 31 -3.76 7.87 11.43
N ILE A 32 -2.80 7.11 10.88
CA ILE A 32 -2.55 5.72 11.31
C ILE A 32 -2.33 5.60 12.82
N PHE A 33 -1.64 6.56 13.45
CA PHE A 33 -1.40 6.51 14.88
C PHE A 33 -2.71 6.64 15.68
N GLN A 34 -3.54 7.63 15.35
CA GLN A 34 -4.79 7.86 16.06
C GLN A 34 -5.86 6.82 15.71
N ASP A 35 -6.01 6.52 14.41
CA ASP A 35 -7.13 5.77 13.87
C ASP A 35 -6.91 4.25 13.90
N VAL A 36 -5.65 3.80 13.98
CA VAL A 36 -5.31 2.36 14.04
C VAL A 36 -4.61 2.01 15.34
N VAL A 37 -3.49 2.67 15.67
CA VAL A 37 -2.67 2.28 16.84
C VAL A 37 -3.39 2.57 18.15
N CYS A 38 -4.09 3.71 18.27
CA CYS A 38 -4.83 4.07 19.48
C CYS A 38 -6.26 3.49 19.53
N LYS A 39 -6.69 2.74 18.50
CA LYS A 39 -8.05 2.18 18.40
C LYS A 39 -8.15 0.86 19.15
N ASN A 40 -8.38 0.96 20.47
CA ASN A 40 -8.32 -0.18 21.39
C ASN A 40 -9.59 -1.06 21.43
N LYS A 41 -10.59 -0.78 20.59
CA LYS A 41 -11.89 -1.47 20.59
C LYS A 41 -12.17 -2.07 19.22
N ILE A 42 -12.35 -3.39 19.19
CA ILE A 42 -12.78 -4.13 18.01
C ILE A 42 -14.30 -4.03 17.89
N PRO A 43 -14.86 -3.53 16.78
CA PRO A 43 -16.30 -3.51 16.55
C PRO A 43 -16.92 -4.92 16.52
N THR A 44 -18.19 -5.02 16.91
CA THR A 44 -18.96 -6.27 16.87
C THR A 44 -19.70 -6.47 15.55
N GLU A 45 -20.22 -5.39 14.94
CA GLU A 45 -20.90 -5.42 13.65
C GLU A 45 -19.97 -5.88 12.53
N ALA A 46 -20.46 -6.75 11.64
CA ALA A 46 -19.63 -7.48 10.68
C ALA A 46 -18.83 -6.55 9.75
N GLU A 47 -19.50 -5.57 9.12
CA GLU A 47 -18.86 -4.59 8.23
C GLU A 47 -17.83 -3.73 8.98
N ALA A 48 -18.18 -3.22 10.16
CA ALA A 48 -17.27 -2.40 10.97
C ALA A 48 -16.05 -3.21 11.44
N LYS A 49 -16.24 -4.50 11.73
CA LYS A 49 -15.18 -5.43 12.09
C LYS A 49 -14.28 -5.74 10.90
N PHE A 50 -14.85 -5.92 9.71
CA PHE A 50 -14.07 -6.09 8.48
C PHE A 50 -13.21 -4.84 8.20
N GLN A 51 -13.81 -3.65 8.29
CA GLN A 51 -13.07 -2.39 8.12
C GLN A 51 -11.94 -2.26 9.14
N HIS A 52 -12.19 -2.53 10.42
CA HIS A 52 -11.16 -2.48 11.45
C HIS A 52 -9.94 -3.36 11.14
N TYR A 53 -10.16 -4.61 10.72
CA TYR A 53 -9.05 -5.49 10.34
C TYR A 53 -8.39 -5.12 9.02
N ALA A 54 -9.16 -4.58 8.06
CA ALA A 54 -8.62 -4.09 6.80
C ALA A 54 -7.68 -2.89 7.04
N GLU A 55 -8.09 -1.93 7.87
CA GLU A 55 -7.27 -0.81 8.35
C GLU A 55 -6.00 -1.31 9.04
N GLU A 56 -6.14 -2.24 10.00
CA GLU A 56 -4.99 -2.78 10.76
C GLU A 56 -3.96 -3.47 9.87
N LEU A 57 -4.39 -4.38 9.00
CA LEU A 57 -3.51 -5.13 8.10
C LEU A 57 -2.84 -4.22 7.07
N THR A 58 -3.59 -3.26 6.52
CA THR A 58 -3.08 -2.31 5.54
C THR A 58 -2.07 -1.37 6.18
N ALA A 59 -2.40 -0.79 7.34
CA ALA A 59 -1.53 0.08 8.12
C ALA A 59 -0.21 -0.62 8.51
N ALA A 60 -0.28 -1.88 8.93
CA ALA A 60 0.91 -2.67 9.25
C ALA A 60 1.83 -2.84 8.03
N ALA A 61 1.28 -3.16 6.86
CA ALA A 61 2.05 -3.34 5.64
C ALA A 61 2.69 -2.05 5.12
N ILE A 62 1.95 -0.93 5.10
CA ILE A 62 2.47 0.36 4.64
C ILE A 62 3.47 0.95 5.63
N THR A 63 3.24 0.83 6.95
CA THR A 63 4.17 1.33 7.98
C THR A 63 5.53 0.65 7.89
N GLN A 64 5.54 -0.67 7.67
CA GLN A 64 6.77 -1.42 7.47
C GLN A 64 7.55 -0.91 6.24
N THR A 65 6.85 -0.68 5.12
CA THR A 65 7.47 -0.19 3.88
C THR A 65 7.98 1.24 4.05
N TYR A 66 7.16 2.13 4.63
CA TYR A 66 7.51 3.52 4.94
C TYR A 66 8.75 3.63 5.83
N HIS A 67 8.85 2.82 6.89
CA HIS A 67 10.04 2.80 7.76
C HIS A 67 11.33 2.57 6.97
N TYR A 68 11.31 1.64 6.02
CA TYR A 68 12.48 1.38 5.19
C TYR A 68 12.72 2.46 4.13
N MET A 69 11.67 3.10 3.59
CA MET A 69 11.81 4.26 2.70
C MET A 69 12.55 5.39 3.41
N ILE A 70 12.15 5.71 4.64
CA ILE A 70 12.78 6.75 5.47
C ILE A 70 14.24 6.40 5.76
N LYS A 71 14.52 5.17 6.20
CA LYS A 71 15.89 4.72 6.46
C LYS A 71 16.80 4.77 5.24
N SER A 72 16.23 4.58 4.05
CA SER A 72 16.99 4.49 2.80
C SER A 72 17.01 5.80 2.01
N GLY A 73 16.32 6.85 2.46
CA GLY A 73 16.23 8.12 1.74
C GLY A 73 15.45 8.03 0.43
N LEU A 74 14.47 7.13 0.33
CA LEU A 74 13.70 6.89 -0.90
C LEU A 74 12.41 7.72 -0.93
N ALA A 75 12.20 8.45 -2.03
CA ALA A 75 10.94 9.17 -2.27
C ALA A 75 9.83 8.24 -2.80
N TYR A 76 10.18 7.13 -3.45
CA TYR A 76 9.23 6.22 -4.09
C TYR A 76 9.54 4.76 -3.73
N SER A 77 8.49 3.97 -3.54
CA SER A 77 8.56 2.51 -3.31
C SER A 77 7.19 1.90 -3.58
N LEU A 78 7.04 0.59 -3.42
CA LEU A 78 5.78 -0.10 -3.62
C LEU A 78 5.55 -1.23 -2.61
N LEU A 79 4.28 -1.53 -2.41
CA LEU A 79 3.76 -2.73 -1.78
C LEU A 79 2.96 -3.49 -2.84
N THR A 80 3.11 -4.80 -2.95
CA THR A 80 2.32 -5.61 -3.89
C THR A 80 1.80 -6.88 -3.26
N THR A 81 0.60 -7.28 -3.68
CA THR A 81 0.00 -8.58 -3.35
C THR A 81 0.11 -9.59 -4.49
N GLY A 82 0.73 -9.22 -5.61
CA GLY A 82 0.67 -9.95 -6.87
C GLY A 82 -0.63 -9.72 -7.65
N GLU A 83 -1.73 -9.42 -6.96
CA GLU A 83 -3.02 -9.03 -7.56
C GLU A 83 -3.14 -7.51 -7.72
N ALA A 84 -2.64 -6.76 -6.73
CA ALA A 84 -2.65 -5.30 -6.71
C ALA A 84 -1.26 -4.73 -6.45
N ILE A 85 -1.06 -3.48 -6.84
CA ILE A 85 0.16 -2.71 -6.59
C ILE A 85 -0.25 -1.42 -5.86
N VAL A 86 0.38 -1.15 -4.73
CA VAL A 86 0.24 0.11 -4.01
C VAL A 86 1.55 0.88 -4.19
N PHE A 87 1.53 1.89 -5.05
CA PHE A 87 2.65 2.82 -5.20
C PHE A 87 2.65 3.78 -4.02
N LEU A 88 3.83 3.98 -3.43
CA LEU A 88 4.03 4.79 -2.24
C LEU A 88 4.97 5.93 -2.54
N LYS A 89 4.65 7.12 -2.01
CA LYS A 89 5.45 8.32 -2.18
C LYS A 89 5.59 9.09 -0.87
N VAL A 90 6.82 9.48 -0.57
CA VAL A 90 7.16 10.45 0.49
C VAL A 90 7.55 11.77 -0.17
N ASP A 91 6.88 12.87 0.20
CA ASP A 91 7.40 14.21 -0.09
C ASP A 91 8.34 14.61 1.04
N TRP A 92 9.62 14.78 0.74
CA TRP A 92 10.63 15.13 1.74
C TRP A 92 10.45 16.52 2.38
N ARG A 93 9.52 17.34 1.86
CA ARG A 93 9.10 18.58 2.53
C ARG A 93 8.14 18.32 3.69
N VAL A 94 7.43 17.20 3.67
CA VAL A 94 6.46 16.78 4.70
C VAL A 94 6.53 15.25 4.87
N PRO A 95 7.66 14.71 5.36
CA PRO A 95 7.91 13.27 5.35
C PRO A 95 6.92 12.47 6.20
N GLU A 96 6.21 13.11 7.13
CA GLU A 96 5.18 12.51 7.98
C GLU A 96 3.93 12.08 7.19
N VAL A 97 3.76 12.59 5.95
CA VAL A 97 2.63 12.24 5.07
C VAL A 97 3.10 11.24 4.02
N LEU A 98 2.46 10.06 4.02
CA LEU A 98 2.65 9.04 3.00
C LEU A 98 1.53 9.11 1.98
N TYR A 99 1.87 9.42 0.73
CA TYR A 99 0.93 9.36 -0.38
C TYR A 99 0.92 7.97 -0.99
N TYR A 100 -0.24 7.56 -1.53
CA TYR A 100 -0.38 6.28 -2.20
C TYR A 100 -1.19 6.36 -3.49
N HIS A 101 -1.01 5.36 -4.35
CA HIS A 101 -1.90 5.05 -5.46
C HIS A 101 -2.09 3.53 -5.52
N LEU A 102 -3.35 3.08 -5.45
CA LEU A 102 -3.73 1.68 -5.63
C LEU A 102 -3.99 1.43 -7.12
N ALA A 103 -3.21 0.53 -7.69
CA ALA A 103 -3.38 0.01 -9.03
C ALA A 103 -3.88 -1.44 -8.98
N GLU A 104 -4.84 -1.74 -9.83
CA GLU A 104 -5.56 -3.01 -9.88
C GLU A 104 -5.58 -3.56 -11.32
N PRO A 105 -4.46 -4.14 -11.79
CA PRO A 105 -4.30 -4.44 -13.22
C PRO A 105 -5.39 -5.34 -13.81
N GLY A 106 -5.89 -6.32 -13.06
CA GLY A 106 -6.98 -7.20 -13.51
C GLY A 106 -8.25 -6.40 -13.84
N PRO A 107 -8.89 -5.77 -12.83
CA PRO A 107 -10.04 -4.91 -13.05
C PRO A 107 -9.81 -3.78 -14.07
N GLU A 108 -8.64 -3.13 -14.06
CA GLU A 108 -8.34 -2.02 -14.97
C GLU A 108 -8.28 -2.45 -16.44
N VAL A 109 -7.68 -3.61 -16.75
CA VAL A 109 -7.62 -4.12 -18.13
C VAL A 109 -9.01 -4.47 -18.66
N GLU A 110 -9.87 -5.03 -17.82
CA GLU A 110 -11.26 -5.33 -18.16
C GLU A 110 -12.06 -4.05 -18.42
N ALA A 111 -11.87 -3.02 -17.58
CA ALA A 111 -12.61 -1.77 -17.68
C ALA A 111 -12.18 -0.89 -18.88
N HIS A 112 -10.90 -0.88 -19.23
CA HIS A 112 -10.37 0.04 -20.24
C HIS A 112 -10.17 -0.59 -21.62
N GLY A 113 -10.26 -1.91 -21.78
CA GLY A 113 -10.17 -2.58 -23.08
C GLY A 113 -8.74 -2.71 -23.58
N GLN A 114 -7.99 -3.67 -23.03
CA GLN A 114 -6.62 -4.04 -23.43
C GLN A 114 -5.63 -2.87 -23.64
N PHE A 115 -5.87 -1.71 -23.01
CA PHE A 115 -4.88 -0.63 -22.98
C PHE A 115 -3.64 -1.14 -22.26
N ARG A 116 -2.51 -1.14 -22.97
CA ARG A 116 -1.26 -1.74 -22.47
C ARG A 116 -0.82 -1.15 -21.13
N SER A 117 -1.12 0.14 -20.88
CA SER A 117 -0.81 0.85 -19.64
C SER A 117 -1.49 0.27 -18.40
N CYS A 118 -2.60 -0.46 -18.53
CA CYS A 118 -3.32 -1.07 -17.42
C CYS A 118 -2.74 -2.45 -17.03
N THR A 119 -1.82 -3.00 -17.80
CA THR A 119 -1.22 -4.30 -17.48
C THR A 119 -0.26 -4.19 -16.30
N ALA A 120 -0.14 -5.27 -15.52
CA ALA A 120 0.77 -5.30 -14.38
C ALA A 120 2.21 -4.98 -14.80
N VAL A 121 2.67 -5.42 -15.97
CA VAL A 121 4.03 -5.11 -16.46
C VAL A 121 4.19 -3.64 -16.79
N ALA A 122 3.22 -3.04 -17.49
CA ALA A 122 3.31 -1.63 -17.87
C ALA A 122 3.23 -0.68 -16.69
N GLN A 123 2.48 -1.04 -15.64
CA GLN A 123 2.43 -0.30 -14.38
C GLN A 123 3.82 -0.18 -13.68
N TYR A 124 4.76 -1.09 -13.96
CA TYR A 124 6.13 -1.05 -13.42
C TYR A 124 7.15 -0.27 -14.29
N LEU A 125 6.80 0.11 -15.52
CA LEU A 125 7.71 0.67 -16.54
C LEU A 125 7.50 2.18 -16.73
#